data_AF-A0AAI9D4J3-F1
#
_entry.id   AF-A0AAI9D4J3-F1
#
_cell.length_a   1.000
_cell.length_b   1.000
_cell.length_c   1.000
_cell.angle_alpha   90.00
_cell.angle_beta   90.00
_cell.angle_gamma   90.00
#
_symmetry.space_group_name_H-M   'P 1'
#
loop_
_entity.id
_entity.type
_entity.pdbx_description
1 polymer ?
#
loop_
_entity_poly.entity_id
_entity_poly.type
_entity_poly.pdbx_seq_one_letter_code
_entity_poly.pdbx_strand_id
1 'polypeptide(L)'
;MFAVLGDIEFELITYWDGFEATFGVDYAEHPRIEGKPSLQFVGDKLDEIQISLVFHQHYCVPDVELARLRTAMKAHQALALVFGNGDYRGWFVITDVTATSEQTDSTGNVLAVNATASLREYIGDPKNPLQPPAIRTTVPGVGAVSGAVPSPSGVAQYVRDGVNYAKQAQSVLQTTISAVRVAQKMKDNPAVALTRVPGLMSGLGNVSGALGQSVPAFNALSESMPDAISLARATSDAATYVQQAQSSLSGVDGSNIAAALDAVSGQLNSASTTFTRMSPGLSTMAAKILARSV
;
A
#
# COMPACT_ATOMS: atom_id res chain seq x y z
N MET A 1 -0.67 -4.35 -7.66
CA MET A 1 0.10 -3.11 -7.92
C MET A 1 0.89 -2.73 -6.69
N PHE A 2 2.23 -2.72 -6.78
CA PHE A 2 3.13 -2.52 -5.63
C PHE A 2 3.78 -1.13 -5.59
N ALA A 3 4.06 -0.53 -6.75
CA ALA A 3 4.40 0.88 -6.89
C ALA A 3 4.22 1.30 -8.35
N VAL A 4 4.10 2.60 -8.59
CA VAL A 4 4.05 3.21 -9.92
C VAL A 4 5.06 4.36 -9.97
N LEU A 5 5.84 4.41 -11.05
CA LEU A 5 6.69 5.54 -11.39
C LEU A 5 6.22 6.15 -12.71
N GLY A 6 5.43 7.22 -12.64
CA GLY A 6 4.73 7.78 -13.80
C GLY A 6 3.67 6.83 -14.34
N ASP A 7 3.90 6.24 -15.52
CA ASP A 7 3.03 5.22 -16.14
C ASP A 7 3.62 3.79 -16.03
N ILE A 8 4.78 3.63 -15.38
CA ILE A 8 5.44 2.32 -15.22
C ILE A 8 4.90 1.66 -13.96
N GLU A 9 4.13 0.59 -14.14
CA GLU A 9 3.66 -0.26 -13.05
C GLU A 9 4.72 -1.29 -12.67
N PHE A 10 5.13 -1.29 -11.41
CA PHE A 10 5.99 -2.35 -10.87
C PHE A 10 5.11 -3.50 -10.39
N GLU A 11 4.94 -4.50 -11.26
CA GLU A 11 4.32 -5.79 -10.95
C GLU A 11 5.40 -6.82 -10.62
N LEU A 12 6.22 -6.54 -9.60
CA LEU A 12 7.27 -7.44 -9.14
C LEU A 12 6.76 -8.35 -8.02
N ILE A 13 7.46 -9.48 -7.88
CA ILE A 13 7.22 -10.56 -6.94
C ILE A 13 7.24 -10.03 -5.50
N THR A 14 6.11 -9.55 -4.99
CA THR A 14 5.79 -9.41 -3.56
C THR A 14 6.68 -8.54 -2.63
N TYR A 15 7.81 -7.96 -3.05
CA TYR A 15 8.62 -7.02 -2.25
C TYR A 15 9.70 -6.29 -3.07
N TRP A 16 10.20 -5.15 -2.57
CA TRP A 16 11.49 -4.58 -2.99
C TRP A 16 12.61 -5.45 -2.45
N ASP A 17 13.56 -5.91 -3.27
CA ASP A 17 14.75 -6.61 -2.76
C ASP A 17 15.68 -5.65 -1.97
N GLY A 18 15.58 -4.35 -2.28
CA GLY A 18 16.14 -3.27 -1.48
C GLY A 18 15.51 -1.92 -1.86
N PHE A 19 15.14 -1.13 -0.85
CA PHE A 19 14.72 0.27 -0.98
C PHE A 19 15.58 1.10 -0.05
N GLU A 20 16.45 1.94 -0.62
CA GLU A 20 17.32 2.84 0.13
C GLU A 20 16.93 4.28 -0.20
N ALA A 21 16.69 5.09 0.82
CA ALA A 21 16.37 6.50 0.68
C ALA A 21 17.31 7.33 1.54
N THR A 22 18.00 8.28 0.90
CA THR A 22 18.94 9.20 1.53
C THR A 22 18.31 10.58 1.62
N PHE A 23 18.23 11.08 2.84
CA PHE A 23 17.70 12.40 3.17
C PHE A 23 18.81 13.22 3.81
N GLY A 24 18.86 14.52 3.54
CA GLY A 24 19.91 15.37 4.10
C GLY A 24 19.57 16.84 4.05
N VAL A 25 20.39 17.63 4.76
CA VAL A 25 20.30 19.08 4.80
C VAL A 25 21.70 19.68 4.66
N ASP A 26 21.80 20.85 4.08
CA ASP A 26 23.06 21.59 3.91
C ASP A 26 23.25 22.65 4.99
N TYR A 27 24.46 22.67 5.54
CA TYR A 27 24.92 23.68 6.49
C TYR A 27 26.16 24.39 5.94
N ALA A 28 26.17 25.72 6.01
CA ALA A 28 27.35 26.54 5.78
C ALA A 28 28.12 26.71 7.08
N GLU A 29 29.43 26.45 7.03
CA GLU A 29 30.35 26.68 8.15
C GLU A 29 30.90 28.11 8.12
N HIS A 30 30.78 28.80 9.24
CA HIS A 30 31.36 30.12 9.45
C HIS A 30 32.49 30.04 10.49
N PRO A 31 33.76 30.19 10.08
CA PRO A 31 34.90 30.17 10.98
C PRO A 31 34.83 31.32 11.99
N ARG A 32 35.25 31.06 13.24
CA ARG A 32 35.34 32.07 14.30
C ARG A 32 36.76 32.16 14.81
N ILE A 33 37.22 33.37 15.11
CA ILE A 33 38.53 33.58 15.74
C ILE A 33 38.47 32.96 17.14
N GLU A 34 39.41 32.04 17.43
CA GLU A 34 39.58 31.35 18.72
C GLU A 34 38.36 30.56 19.24
N GLY A 35 37.39 30.24 18.38
CA GLY A 35 36.19 29.48 18.72
C GLY A 35 35.87 28.38 17.72
N LYS A 36 34.97 27.46 18.10
CA LYS A 36 34.46 26.46 17.14
C LYS A 36 33.68 27.16 16.01
N PRO A 37 33.82 26.72 14.75
CA PRO A 37 33.02 27.24 13.64
C PRO A 37 31.52 27.12 13.93
N SER A 38 30.73 28.13 13.54
CA SER A 38 29.26 28.07 13.66
C SER A 38 28.63 27.57 12.37
N LEU A 39 27.65 26.67 12.50
CA LEU A 39 26.88 26.13 11.38
C LEU A 39 25.62 26.98 11.14
N GLN A 40 25.36 27.33 9.89
CA GLN A 40 24.13 27.99 9.46
C GLN A 40 23.39 27.10 8.47
N PHE A 41 22.11 26.84 8.71
CA PHE A 41 21.26 26.09 7.78
C PHE A 41 21.12 26.85 6.46
N VAL A 42 21.35 26.16 5.34
CA VAL A 42 21.28 26.71 3.97
C VAL A 42 20.04 26.23 3.24
N GLY A 43 19.65 24.97 3.46
CA GLY A 43 18.50 24.37 2.81
C GLY A 43 18.50 22.85 2.93
N ASP A 44 17.43 22.23 2.48
CA ASP A 44 17.33 20.78 2.41
C ASP A 44 18.00 20.26 1.13
N LYS A 45 18.59 19.06 1.20
CA LYS A 45 19.10 18.35 0.02
C LYS A 45 17.95 17.67 -0.69
N LEU A 46 18.13 17.46 -1.99
CA LEU A 46 17.21 16.62 -2.76
C LEU A 46 17.27 15.19 -2.24
N ASP A 47 16.10 14.58 -2.04
CA ASP A 47 16.01 13.20 -1.64
C ASP A 47 16.53 12.29 -2.76
N GLU A 48 17.35 11.30 -2.40
CA GLU A 48 17.89 10.31 -3.33
C GLU A 48 17.33 8.94 -2.97
N ILE A 49 16.81 8.21 -3.96
CA ILE A 49 16.22 6.90 -3.78
C ILE A 49 16.91 5.91 -4.70
N GLN A 50 17.34 4.79 -4.14
CA GLN A 50 17.84 3.66 -4.90
C GLN A 50 16.90 2.47 -4.75
N ILE A 51 16.51 1.94 -5.89
CA ILE A 51 15.53 0.87 -6.03
C ILE A 51 16.20 -0.33 -6.69
N SER A 52 16.19 -1.48 -6.01
CA SER A 52 16.62 -2.76 -6.58
C SER A 52 15.42 -3.59 -7.02
N LEU A 53 15.46 -4.05 -8.28
CA LEU A 53 14.40 -4.73 -9.00
C LEU A 53 14.91 -6.06 -9.55
N VAL A 54 14.06 -7.09 -9.52
CA VAL A 54 14.31 -8.38 -10.14
C VAL A 54 13.20 -8.66 -11.16
N PHE A 55 13.54 -8.70 -12.44
CA PHE A 55 12.64 -9.09 -13.51
C PHE A 55 12.85 -10.56 -13.85
N HIS A 56 11.78 -11.35 -13.87
CA HIS A 56 11.85 -12.77 -14.20
C HIS A 56 10.71 -13.17 -15.14
N GLN A 57 11.02 -14.00 -16.13
CA GLN A 57 10.10 -14.42 -17.20
C GLN A 57 8.76 -15.03 -16.74
N HIS A 58 8.70 -15.54 -15.51
CA HIS A 58 7.48 -16.13 -14.93
C HIS A 58 6.45 -15.07 -14.51
N TYR A 59 6.87 -13.80 -14.40
CA TYR A 59 6.04 -12.71 -13.88
C TYR A 59 5.93 -11.54 -14.86
N CYS A 60 6.97 -11.28 -15.65
CA CYS A 60 6.97 -10.23 -16.67
C CYS A 60 7.84 -10.64 -17.86
N VAL A 61 7.92 -9.78 -18.87
CA VAL A 61 8.89 -9.92 -19.97
C VAL A 61 10.10 -9.02 -19.66
N PRO A 62 11.25 -9.57 -19.21
CA PRO A 62 12.34 -8.77 -18.63
C PRO A 62 12.87 -7.67 -19.58
N ASP A 63 13.05 -7.99 -20.86
CA ASP A 63 13.55 -7.04 -21.86
C ASP A 63 12.61 -5.85 -22.08
N VAL A 64 11.29 -6.09 -22.01
CA VAL A 64 10.28 -5.04 -22.21
C VAL A 64 10.25 -4.09 -21.03
N GLU A 65 10.28 -4.60 -19.80
CA GLU A 65 10.26 -3.76 -18.60
C GLU A 65 11.57 -2.98 -18.44
N LEU A 66 12.71 -3.60 -18.75
CA LEU A 66 13.99 -2.89 -18.78
C LEU A 66 14.01 -1.80 -19.85
N ALA A 67 13.44 -2.05 -21.03
CA ALA A 67 13.32 -1.05 -22.09
C ALA A 67 12.41 0.12 -21.67
N ARG A 68 11.31 -0.14 -20.95
CA ARG A 68 10.44 0.90 -20.39
C ARG A 68 11.18 1.81 -19.42
N LEU A 69 11.93 1.23 -18.48
CA LEU A 69 12.75 2.01 -17.54
C LEU A 69 13.76 2.89 -18.26
N ARG A 70 14.48 2.33 -19.25
CA ARG A 70 15.45 3.09 -20.04
C ARG A 70 14.79 4.20 -20.87
N THR A 71 13.59 3.96 -21.38
CA THR A 71 12.82 4.95 -22.14
C THR A 71 12.39 6.10 -21.24
N ALA A 72 11.86 5.80 -20.04
CA ALA A 72 11.48 6.80 -19.06
C ALA A 72 12.66 7.62 -18.56
N MET A 73 13.83 6.99 -18.35
CA MET A 73 15.08 7.69 -18.05
C MET A 73 15.47 8.67 -19.16
N LYS A 74 15.44 8.21 -20.42
CA LYS A 74 15.77 9.04 -21.59
C LYS A 74 14.73 10.12 -21.93
N ALA A 75 13.52 10.02 -21.38
CA ALA A 75 12.51 11.06 -21.53
C ALA A 75 12.90 12.34 -20.76
N HIS A 76 13.80 12.24 -19.78
CA HIS A 76 14.22 13.35 -18.89
C HIS A 76 13.02 14.03 -18.20
N GLN A 77 11.96 13.27 -17.95
CA GLN A 77 10.75 13.76 -17.31
C GLN A 77 10.73 13.37 -15.84
N ALA A 78 10.22 14.26 -15.00
CA ALA A 78 9.90 13.92 -13.63
C ALA A 78 8.71 12.96 -13.62
N LEU A 79 8.86 11.88 -12.86
CA LEU A 79 7.89 10.82 -12.71
C LEU A 79 7.47 10.78 -11.25
N ALA A 80 6.17 10.73 -11.01
CA ALA A 80 5.68 10.60 -9.65
C ALA A 80 5.91 9.20 -9.14
N LEU A 81 6.45 9.09 -7.94
CA LEU A 81 6.60 7.84 -7.23
C LEU A 81 5.41 7.65 -6.29
N VAL A 82 4.60 6.61 -6.55
CA VAL A 82 3.46 6.23 -5.72
C VAL A 82 3.63 4.78 -5.31
N PHE A 83 3.55 4.50 -4.01
CA PHE A 83 3.55 3.12 -3.52
C PHE A 83 2.17 2.47 -3.65
N GLY A 84 2.13 1.14 -3.63
CA GLY A 84 0.91 0.34 -3.84
C GLY A 84 -0.12 0.48 -2.72
N ASN A 85 0.28 1.06 -1.58
CA ASN A 85 -0.63 1.49 -0.50
C ASN A 85 -1.28 2.86 -0.77
N GLY A 86 -0.91 3.55 -1.86
CA GLY A 86 -1.38 4.87 -2.23
C GLY A 86 -0.50 6.03 -1.72
N ASP A 87 0.59 5.75 -1.01
CA ASP A 87 1.48 6.80 -0.52
C ASP A 87 2.22 7.45 -1.69
N TYR A 88 1.92 8.74 -1.91
CA TYR A 88 2.64 9.58 -2.85
C TYR A 88 3.93 10.09 -2.19
N ARG A 89 5.08 9.81 -2.82
CA ARG A 89 6.41 10.15 -2.29
C ARG A 89 7.04 11.40 -2.92
N GLY A 90 6.43 11.95 -3.97
CA GLY A 90 6.98 13.09 -4.68
C GLY A 90 7.26 12.80 -6.15
N TRP A 91 7.86 13.80 -6.80
CA TRP A 91 8.32 13.73 -8.18
C TRP A 91 9.80 13.40 -8.20
N PHE A 92 10.19 12.44 -9.03
CA PHE A 92 11.57 11.97 -9.14
C PHE A 92 12.00 11.87 -10.60
N VAL A 93 13.25 12.17 -10.87
CA VAL A 93 13.88 11.85 -12.16
C VAL A 93 14.75 10.62 -12.00
N ILE A 94 14.72 9.73 -13.00
CA ILE A 94 15.63 8.60 -13.06
C ILE A 94 16.98 9.13 -13.55
N THR A 95 18.01 9.05 -12.72
CA THR A 95 19.34 9.53 -13.06
C THR A 95 20.24 8.43 -13.59
N ASP A 96 20.02 7.19 -13.14
CA ASP A 96 20.77 6.04 -13.61
C ASP A 96 19.92 4.76 -13.56
N VAL A 97 20.19 3.84 -14.49
CA VAL A 97 19.64 2.48 -14.49
C VAL A 97 20.76 1.52 -14.85
N THR A 98 21.12 0.66 -13.91
CA THR A 98 22.03 -0.47 -14.14
C THR A 98 21.22 -1.76 -14.26
N ALA A 99 21.67 -2.69 -15.09
CA ALA A 99 21.03 -3.98 -15.25
C ALA A 99 22.06 -5.08 -15.49
N THR A 100 21.92 -6.20 -14.80
CA THR A 100 22.77 -7.39 -14.91
C THR A 100 21.88 -8.58 -15.22
N SER A 101 22.11 -9.24 -16.36
CA SER A 101 21.41 -10.47 -16.72
C SER A 101 21.94 -11.62 -15.87
N GLU A 102 21.07 -12.30 -15.13
CA GLU A 102 21.47 -13.44 -14.29
C GLU A 102 21.34 -14.76 -15.02
N GLN A 103 20.27 -14.94 -15.80
CA GLN A 103 19.96 -16.19 -16.49
C GLN A 103 19.51 -15.92 -17.92
N THR A 104 20.02 -16.73 -18.84
CA THR A 104 19.62 -16.73 -20.26
C THR A 104 19.28 -18.15 -20.68
N ASP A 105 18.37 -18.31 -21.64
CA ASP A 105 18.11 -19.61 -22.25
C ASP A 105 19.21 -19.99 -23.26
N SER A 106 19.09 -21.19 -23.84
CA SER A 106 20.00 -21.70 -24.86
C SER A 106 20.04 -20.89 -26.15
N THR A 107 19.09 -19.98 -26.36
CA THR A 107 19.01 -19.06 -27.51
C THR A 107 19.46 -17.64 -27.15
N GLY A 108 19.84 -17.38 -25.90
CA GLY A 108 20.29 -16.08 -25.42
C GLY A 108 19.17 -15.13 -24.99
N ASN A 109 17.91 -15.59 -24.91
CA ASN A 109 16.84 -14.76 -24.36
C ASN A 109 17.01 -14.66 -22.85
N VAL A 110 16.73 -13.47 -22.32
CA VAL A 110 16.94 -13.19 -20.91
C VAL A 110 15.77 -13.73 -20.09
N LEU A 111 16.08 -14.64 -19.16
CA LEU A 111 15.12 -15.26 -18.26
C LEU A 111 14.98 -14.49 -16.95
N ALA A 112 16.09 -13.90 -16.47
CA ALA A 112 16.13 -13.13 -15.24
C ALA A 112 17.13 -11.97 -15.32
N VAL A 113 16.74 -10.79 -14.84
CA VAL A 113 17.56 -9.57 -14.77
C VAL A 113 17.43 -8.95 -13.39
N ASN A 114 18.57 -8.60 -12.79
CA ASN A 114 18.60 -7.64 -11.70
C ASN A 114 18.84 -6.25 -12.24
N ALA A 115 17.94 -5.32 -11.96
CA ALA A 115 18.07 -3.93 -12.34
C ALA A 115 18.09 -3.04 -11.08
N THR A 116 18.94 -2.02 -11.08
CA THR A 116 18.95 -0.99 -10.05
C THR A 116 18.68 0.35 -10.69
N ALA A 117 17.66 1.05 -10.21
CA ALA A 117 17.30 2.39 -10.64
C ALA A 117 17.66 3.40 -9.54
N SER A 118 18.40 4.44 -9.90
CA SER A 118 18.71 5.57 -9.03
C SER A 118 17.82 6.76 -9.41
N LEU A 119 17.15 7.31 -8.42
CA LEU A 119 16.19 8.39 -8.54
C LEU A 119 16.64 9.57 -7.68
N ARG A 120 16.41 10.78 -8.20
CA ARG A 120 16.64 12.03 -7.46
C ARG A 120 15.38 12.87 -7.48
N GLU A 121 15.06 13.46 -6.34
CA GLU A 121 13.88 14.30 -6.17
C GLU A 121 13.90 15.48 -7.15
N TYR A 122 12.74 15.79 -7.70
CA TYR A 122 12.54 16.90 -8.60
C TYR A 122 11.42 17.81 -8.07
N ILE A 123 11.82 18.98 -7.57
CA ILE A 123 10.90 19.96 -6.97
C ILE A 123 10.16 20.86 -7.99
N GLY A 124 10.58 20.85 -9.26
CA GLY A 124 10.02 21.72 -10.30
C GLY A 124 10.31 23.20 -10.11
N ASP A 125 9.52 24.06 -10.76
CA ASP A 125 9.55 25.51 -10.52
C ASP A 125 8.78 25.83 -9.22
N PRO A 126 9.41 26.43 -8.20
CA PRO A 126 8.72 26.79 -6.96
C PRO A 126 7.50 27.69 -7.16
N LYS A 127 7.44 28.46 -8.25
CA LYS A 127 6.30 29.33 -8.58
C LYS A 127 5.17 28.60 -9.30
N ASN A 128 5.45 27.45 -9.90
CA ASN A 128 4.51 26.59 -10.60
C ASN A 128 4.79 25.12 -10.25
N PRO A 129 4.46 24.69 -9.02
CA PRO A 129 4.76 23.35 -8.56
C PRO A 129 4.04 22.31 -9.43
N LEU A 130 4.73 21.20 -9.72
CA LEU A 130 4.13 20.08 -10.44
C LEU A 130 2.98 19.51 -9.61
N GLN A 131 1.77 19.57 -10.16
CA GLN A 131 0.60 18.98 -9.51
C GLN A 131 0.83 17.47 -9.40
N PRO A 132 0.65 16.84 -8.22
CA PRO A 132 0.73 15.39 -8.09
C PRO A 132 -0.13 14.73 -9.17
N PRO A 133 0.28 13.57 -9.74
CA PRO A 133 -0.56 12.91 -10.71
C PRO A 133 -1.86 12.55 -10.02
N ALA A 134 -2.94 13.22 -10.42
CA ALA A 134 -4.26 12.66 -10.26
C ALA A 134 -4.21 11.31 -10.96
N ILE A 135 -4.44 10.23 -10.23
CA ILE A 135 -4.57 8.87 -10.77
C ILE A 135 -5.41 8.98 -12.05
N ARG A 136 -4.78 8.74 -13.20
CA ARG A 136 -5.36 9.01 -14.52
C ARG A 136 -6.53 8.07 -14.75
N THR A 137 -7.72 8.54 -14.44
CA THR A 137 -8.90 8.35 -15.28
C THR A 137 -9.58 9.70 -15.40
N THR A 138 -8.98 10.61 -16.19
CA THR A 138 -9.63 11.83 -16.62
C THR A 138 -10.81 11.45 -17.53
N VAL A 139 -12.02 11.51 -16.98
CA VAL A 139 -13.25 11.49 -17.78
C VAL A 139 -13.34 12.81 -18.55
N PRO A 140 -13.60 12.81 -19.87
CA PRO A 140 -13.69 14.03 -20.67
C PRO A 140 -14.79 14.98 -20.15
N GLY A 141 -14.46 16.28 -19.96
CA GLY A 141 -15.46 17.33 -19.67
C GLY A 141 -15.14 18.36 -18.56
N VAL A 142 -13.94 18.38 -17.99
CA VAL A 142 -13.64 19.18 -16.77
C VAL A 142 -13.12 20.61 -16.98
N GLY A 143 -13.27 21.19 -18.17
CA GLY A 143 -12.88 22.59 -18.44
C GLY A 143 -13.68 23.67 -17.70
N ALA A 144 -14.69 23.31 -16.89
CA ALA A 144 -15.68 24.26 -16.37
C ALA A 144 -15.66 24.49 -14.84
N VAL A 145 -14.69 23.95 -14.08
CA VAL A 145 -14.73 24.03 -12.61
C VAL A 145 -13.44 24.52 -11.98
N SER A 146 -12.98 25.71 -12.38
CA SER A 146 -11.90 26.44 -11.69
C SER A 146 -12.42 27.49 -10.70
N GLY A 147 -13.71 27.51 -10.37
CA GLY A 147 -14.34 28.67 -9.73
C GLY A 147 -15.31 28.39 -8.58
N ALA A 148 -15.25 27.25 -7.91
CA ALA A 148 -15.97 27.02 -6.65
C ALA A 148 -15.49 25.73 -5.98
N VAL A 149 -14.60 25.83 -5.00
CA VAL A 149 -14.41 24.77 -4.00
C VAL A 149 -15.11 25.23 -2.73
N PRO A 150 -16.37 24.82 -2.48
CA PRO A 150 -16.89 24.78 -1.12
C PRO A 150 -16.25 23.59 -0.40
N SER A 151 -15.94 23.78 0.89
CA SER A 151 -15.41 22.74 1.79
C SER A 151 -16.27 21.46 1.77
N PRO A 152 -15.67 20.26 1.92
CA PRO A 152 -16.42 19.00 1.87
C PRO A 152 -17.49 18.96 2.98
N SER A 153 -18.71 18.56 2.64
CA SER A 153 -19.75 18.23 3.61
C SER A 153 -19.32 17.01 4.45
N GLY A 154 -19.73 16.96 5.73
CA GLY A 154 -19.32 15.92 6.68
C GLY A 154 -19.59 14.48 6.20
N VAL A 155 -20.61 14.28 5.35
CA VAL A 155 -20.94 12.98 4.76
C VAL A 155 -19.79 12.43 3.89
N ALA A 156 -19.14 13.27 3.07
CA ALA A 156 -18.01 12.85 2.23
C ALA A 156 -16.75 12.47 3.02
N GLN A 157 -16.64 12.90 4.28
CA GLN A 157 -15.60 12.46 5.20
C GLN A 157 -15.92 11.08 5.77
N TYR A 158 -17.16 10.85 6.24
CA TYR A 158 -17.59 9.54 6.74
C TYR A 158 -17.50 8.42 5.69
N VAL A 159 -17.80 8.69 4.42
CA VAL A 159 -17.63 7.67 3.36
C VAL A 159 -16.15 7.35 3.13
N ARG A 160 -15.26 8.35 3.14
CA ARG A 160 -13.81 8.12 3.00
C ARG A 160 -13.26 7.31 4.17
N ASP A 161 -13.62 7.68 5.39
CA ASP A 161 -13.14 7.02 6.60
C ASP A 161 -13.64 5.56 6.65
N GLY A 162 -14.92 5.31 6.39
CA GLY A 162 -15.50 3.96 6.35
C GLY A 162 -14.84 3.07 5.30
N VAL A 163 -14.62 3.58 4.08
CA VAL A 163 -13.96 2.83 3.00
C VAL A 163 -12.48 2.56 3.33
N ASN A 164 -11.77 3.53 3.91
CA ASN A 164 -10.35 3.38 4.27
C ASN A 164 -10.16 2.33 5.37
N TYR A 165 -10.94 2.39 6.45
CA TYR A 165 -10.88 1.40 7.53
C TYR A 165 -11.27 0.00 7.05
N ALA A 166 -12.28 -0.12 6.18
CA ALA A 166 -12.67 -1.41 5.60
C ALA A 166 -11.55 -2.01 4.72
N LYS A 167 -10.88 -1.19 3.89
CA LYS A 167 -9.74 -1.63 3.07
C LYS A 167 -8.53 -2.01 3.92
N GLN A 168 -8.26 -1.26 4.98
CA GLN A 168 -7.19 -1.57 5.93
C GLN A 168 -7.46 -2.92 6.62
N ALA A 169 -8.68 -3.15 7.10
CA ALA A 169 -9.08 -4.41 7.70
C ALA A 169 -8.94 -5.59 6.71
N GLN A 170 -9.33 -5.41 5.45
CA GLN A 170 -9.19 -6.42 4.41
C GLN A 170 -7.72 -6.79 4.15
N SER A 171 -6.83 -5.79 4.06
CA SER A 171 -5.39 -6.01 3.84
C SER A 171 -4.75 -6.80 4.99
N VAL A 172 -5.00 -6.39 6.22
CA VAL A 172 -4.46 -7.07 7.41
C VAL A 172 -5.07 -8.48 7.56
N LEU A 173 -6.34 -8.66 7.20
CA LEU A 173 -6.99 -9.97 7.20
C LEU A 173 -6.30 -10.96 6.24
N GLN A 174 -5.95 -10.55 5.01
CA GLN A 174 -5.25 -11.43 4.06
C GLN A 174 -3.86 -11.84 4.55
N THR A 175 -3.13 -10.91 5.14
CA THR A 175 -1.85 -11.19 5.80
C THR A 175 -2.02 -12.19 6.94
N THR A 176 -3.08 -12.03 7.74
CA THR A 176 -3.38 -12.91 8.87
C THR A 176 -3.79 -14.31 8.40
N ILE A 177 -4.60 -14.44 7.33
CA ILE A 177 -4.95 -15.72 6.72
C ILE A 177 -3.69 -16.47 6.25
N SER A 178 -2.75 -15.75 5.64
CA SER A 178 -1.49 -16.32 5.18
C SER A 178 -0.64 -16.82 6.35
N ALA A 179 -0.56 -16.04 7.43
CA ALA A 179 0.13 -16.43 8.66
C ALA A 179 -0.51 -17.66 9.33
N VAL A 180 -1.85 -17.74 9.37
CA VAL A 180 -2.58 -18.92 9.88
C VAL A 180 -2.28 -20.14 9.04
N ARG A 181 -2.25 -20.01 7.70
CA ARG A 181 -1.91 -21.14 6.81
C ARG A 181 -0.50 -21.63 7.02
N VAL A 182 0.46 -20.74 7.28
CA VAL A 182 1.84 -21.10 7.65
C VAL A 182 1.86 -21.86 8.98
N ALA A 183 1.11 -21.38 9.98
CA ALA A 183 1.00 -22.07 11.27
C ALA A 183 0.30 -23.44 11.14
N GLN A 184 -0.71 -23.58 10.28
CA GLN A 184 -1.38 -24.86 9.99
C GLN A 184 -0.44 -25.88 9.35
N LYS A 185 0.50 -25.44 8.49
CA LYS A 185 1.54 -26.34 7.93
C LYS A 185 2.53 -26.85 8.97
N MET A 186 2.55 -26.26 10.17
CA MET A 186 3.37 -26.68 11.29
C MET A 186 2.60 -27.60 12.26
N LYS A 187 1.52 -28.25 11.80
CA LYS A 187 0.68 -29.17 12.59
C LYS A 187 1.48 -30.25 13.32
N ASP A 188 2.55 -30.73 12.70
CA ASP A 188 3.42 -31.78 13.25
C ASP A 188 4.41 -31.24 14.32
N ASN A 189 4.45 -29.92 14.55
CA ASN A 189 5.28 -29.29 15.56
C ASN A 189 4.50 -28.22 16.36
N PRO A 190 3.70 -28.65 17.36
CA PRO A 190 2.85 -27.75 18.14
C PRO A 190 3.63 -26.68 18.90
N ALA A 191 4.87 -26.96 19.31
CA ALA A 191 5.72 -25.99 19.99
C ALA A 191 6.07 -24.79 19.07
N VAL A 192 6.36 -25.05 17.79
CA VAL A 192 6.65 -23.99 16.81
C VAL A 192 5.37 -23.24 16.42
N ALA A 193 4.24 -23.92 16.27
CA ALA A 193 2.96 -23.28 16.00
C ALA A 193 2.54 -22.31 17.11
N LEU A 194 2.79 -22.67 18.39
CA LEU A 194 2.53 -21.80 19.54
C LEU A 194 3.31 -20.49 19.49
N THR A 195 4.56 -20.49 19.01
CA THR A 195 5.35 -19.25 18.86
C THR A 195 4.74 -18.26 17.85
N ARG A 196 3.84 -18.71 16.98
CA ARG A 196 3.15 -17.86 16.00
C ARG A 196 1.85 -17.25 16.54
N VAL A 197 1.27 -17.82 17.60
CA VAL A 197 0.00 -17.36 18.19
C VAL A 197 0.03 -15.89 18.61
N PRO A 198 1.09 -15.34 19.25
CA PRO A 198 1.13 -13.92 19.60
C PRO A 198 1.04 -12.99 18.39
N GLY A 199 1.73 -13.34 17.29
CA GLY A 199 1.68 -12.57 16.04
C GLY A 199 0.31 -12.65 15.38
N LEU A 200 -0.33 -13.82 15.39
CA LEU A 200 -1.71 -13.99 14.92
C LEU A 200 -2.70 -13.18 15.75
N MET A 201 -2.56 -13.18 17.08
CA MET A 201 -3.42 -12.41 17.96
C MET A 201 -3.29 -10.90 17.73
N SER A 202 -2.06 -10.41 17.50
CA SER A 202 -1.82 -9.02 17.11
C SER A 202 -2.45 -8.68 15.76
N GLY A 203 -2.29 -9.54 14.75
CA GLY A 203 -2.91 -9.38 13.44
C GLY A 203 -4.43 -9.30 13.52
N LEU A 204 -5.06 -10.23 14.23
CA LEU A 204 -6.51 -10.21 14.49
C LEU A 204 -6.95 -8.99 15.29
N GLY A 205 -6.14 -8.54 16.25
CA GLY A 205 -6.37 -7.30 17.01
C GLY A 205 -6.47 -6.09 16.09
N ASN A 206 -5.53 -5.95 15.16
CA ASN A 206 -5.50 -4.86 14.19
C ASN A 206 -6.72 -4.92 13.23
N VAL A 207 -7.12 -6.11 12.78
CA VAL A 207 -8.35 -6.27 11.98
C VAL A 207 -9.58 -5.84 12.79
N SER A 208 -9.69 -6.27 14.04
CA SER A 208 -10.82 -5.93 14.90
C SER A 208 -10.90 -4.43 15.22
N GLY A 209 -9.76 -3.75 15.39
CA GLY A 209 -9.70 -2.31 15.61
C GLY A 209 -10.19 -1.52 14.40
N ALA A 210 -9.70 -1.85 13.20
CA ALA A 210 -10.14 -1.22 11.95
C ALA A 210 -11.64 -1.48 11.68
N LEU A 211 -12.11 -2.71 11.92
CA LEU A 211 -13.53 -3.05 11.79
C LEU A 211 -14.40 -2.25 12.77
N GLY A 212 -13.98 -2.14 14.04
CA GLY A 212 -14.68 -1.36 15.06
C GLY A 212 -14.81 0.13 14.73
N GLN A 213 -13.85 0.69 13.99
CA GLN A 213 -13.89 2.09 13.51
C GLN A 213 -14.73 2.25 12.23
N SER A 214 -14.82 1.22 11.40
CA SER A 214 -15.61 1.27 10.15
C SER A 214 -17.13 1.17 10.37
N VAL A 215 -17.61 0.41 11.37
CA VAL A 215 -19.05 0.29 11.68
C VAL A 215 -19.72 1.64 11.97
N PRO A 216 -19.23 2.50 12.89
CA PRO A 216 -19.86 3.79 13.16
C PRO A 216 -19.79 4.74 11.95
N ALA A 217 -18.74 4.66 11.13
CA ALA A 217 -18.64 5.43 9.90
C ALA A 217 -19.72 5.04 8.88
N PHE A 218 -20.01 3.75 8.70
CA PHE A 218 -21.12 3.31 7.84
C PHE A 218 -22.50 3.59 8.44
N ASN A 219 -22.65 3.50 9.76
CA ASN A 219 -23.92 3.84 10.42
C ASN A 219 -24.25 5.33 10.27
N ALA A 220 -23.26 6.23 10.37
CA ALA A 220 -23.45 7.66 10.14
C ALA A 220 -23.89 7.99 8.69
N LEU A 221 -23.67 7.07 7.75
CA LEU A 221 -24.07 7.19 6.35
C LEU A 221 -25.45 6.63 6.06
N SER A 222 -26.08 5.94 7.02
CA SER A 222 -27.38 5.28 6.79
C SER A 222 -28.52 6.25 6.43
N GLU A 223 -28.43 7.50 6.89
CA GLU A 223 -29.42 8.55 6.60
C GLU A 223 -29.33 9.09 5.17
N SER A 224 -28.13 9.10 4.58
CA SER A 224 -27.87 9.62 3.22
C SER A 224 -27.74 8.51 2.17
N MET A 225 -27.35 7.31 2.61
CA MET A 225 -27.13 6.15 1.76
C MET A 225 -27.75 4.89 2.40
N PRO A 226 -28.94 4.46 1.97
CA PRO A 226 -29.54 3.21 2.43
C PRO A 226 -28.62 2.00 2.22
N ASP A 227 -27.81 2.03 1.16
CA ASP A 227 -26.80 1.00 0.85
C ASP A 227 -25.74 0.86 1.96
N ALA A 228 -25.49 1.92 2.74
CA ALA A 228 -24.56 1.91 3.88
C ALA A 228 -24.96 0.93 4.97
N ILE A 229 -26.25 0.68 5.12
CA ILE A 229 -26.80 -0.25 6.12
C ILE A 229 -26.32 -1.68 5.82
N SER A 230 -26.28 -2.06 4.54
CA SER A 230 -25.80 -3.38 4.13
C SER A 230 -24.30 -3.55 4.41
N LEU A 231 -23.52 -2.49 4.21
CA LEU A 231 -22.09 -2.45 4.51
C LEU A 231 -21.83 -2.46 6.02
N ALA A 232 -22.59 -1.70 6.81
CA ALA A 232 -22.48 -1.72 8.27
C ALA A 232 -22.77 -3.11 8.85
N ARG A 233 -23.81 -3.80 8.36
CA ARG A 233 -24.13 -5.17 8.78
C ARG A 233 -23.02 -6.15 8.39
N ALA A 234 -22.57 -6.12 7.13
CA ALA A 234 -21.50 -7.01 6.67
C ALA A 234 -20.17 -6.75 7.42
N THR A 235 -19.89 -5.50 7.76
CA THR A 235 -18.75 -5.13 8.62
C THR A 235 -18.89 -5.72 10.02
N SER A 236 -20.09 -5.67 10.60
CA SER A 236 -20.39 -6.25 11.91
C SER A 236 -20.26 -7.78 11.90
N ASP A 237 -20.70 -8.44 10.83
CA ASP A 237 -20.54 -9.89 10.65
C ASP A 237 -19.05 -10.26 10.55
N ALA A 238 -18.27 -9.50 9.77
CA ALA A 238 -16.82 -9.69 9.68
C ALA A 238 -16.13 -9.47 11.03
N ALA A 239 -16.55 -8.49 11.82
CA ALA A 239 -16.01 -8.23 13.16
C ALA A 239 -16.28 -9.40 14.10
N THR A 240 -17.48 -10.00 14.00
CA THR A 240 -17.86 -11.17 14.80
C THR A 240 -16.99 -12.38 14.45
N TYR A 241 -16.74 -12.65 13.17
CA TYR A 241 -15.83 -13.72 12.77
C TYR A 241 -14.40 -13.51 13.27
N VAL A 242 -13.89 -12.28 13.21
CA VAL A 242 -12.55 -11.95 13.72
C VAL A 242 -12.48 -12.11 15.25
N GLN A 243 -13.54 -11.73 15.96
CA GLN A 243 -13.62 -11.92 17.42
C GLN A 243 -13.71 -13.40 17.80
N GLN A 244 -14.45 -14.21 17.03
CA GLN A 244 -14.49 -15.67 17.20
C GLN A 244 -13.13 -16.34 16.91
N ALA A 245 -12.37 -15.81 15.95
CA ALA A 245 -11.00 -16.23 15.70
C ALA A 245 -10.08 -15.89 16.88
N GLN A 246 -10.21 -14.70 17.47
CA GLN A 246 -9.45 -14.31 18.67
C GLN A 246 -9.77 -15.22 19.86
N SER A 247 -11.05 -15.51 20.10
CA SER A 247 -11.45 -16.41 21.20
C SER A 247 -10.94 -17.83 20.99
N SER A 248 -10.89 -18.29 19.73
CA SER A 248 -10.34 -19.62 19.38
C SER A 248 -8.84 -19.73 19.67
N LEU A 249 -8.11 -18.60 19.66
CA LEU A 249 -6.69 -18.54 20.00
C LEU A 249 -6.44 -18.22 21.49
N SER A 250 -7.47 -17.84 22.24
CA SER A 250 -7.35 -17.55 23.67
C SER A 250 -7.25 -18.85 24.47
N GLY A 251 -6.18 -19.01 25.25
CA GLY A 251 -5.96 -20.23 26.06
C GLY A 251 -5.48 -21.44 25.27
N VAL A 252 -4.92 -21.24 24.07
CA VAL A 252 -4.36 -22.32 23.25
C VAL A 252 -3.04 -22.84 23.82
N ASP A 253 -2.89 -24.17 23.79
CA ASP A 253 -1.72 -24.92 24.21
C ASP A 253 -1.29 -25.94 23.14
N GLY A 254 -0.26 -26.73 23.46
CA GLY A 254 0.30 -27.70 22.50
C GLY A 254 -0.64 -28.83 22.11
N SER A 255 -1.72 -29.05 22.87
CA SER A 255 -2.69 -30.14 22.63
C SER A 255 -3.85 -29.71 21.73
N ASN A 256 -4.20 -28.42 21.72
CA ASN A 256 -5.37 -27.89 21.01
C ASN A 256 -5.04 -26.89 19.88
N ILE A 257 -3.77 -26.49 19.72
CA ILE A 257 -3.32 -25.50 18.71
C ILE A 257 -3.74 -25.86 17.28
N ALA A 258 -3.68 -27.13 16.88
CA ALA A 258 -4.07 -27.52 15.53
C ALA A 258 -5.57 -27.28 15.27
N ALA A 259 -6.43 -27.67 16.22
CA ALA A 259 -7.87 -27.46 16.13
C ALA A 259 -8.23 -25.97 16.21
N ALA A 260 -7.52 -25.20 17.05
CA ALA A 260 -7.68 -23.76 17.15
C ALA A 260 -7.31 -23.05 15.84
N LEU A 261 -6.20 -23.43 15.20
CA LEU A 261 -5.79 -22.87 13.91
C LEU A 261 -6.78 -23.22 12.79
N ASP A 262 -7.36 -24.42 12.80
CA ASP A 262 -8.41 -24.81 11.85
C ASP A 262 -9.69 -23.99 12.05
N ALA A 263 -10.11 -23.79 13.30
CA ALA A 263 -11.24 -22.92 13.64
C ALA A 263 -11.00 -21.48 13.18
N VAL A 264 -9.83 -20.91 13.50
CA VAL A 264 -9.41 -19.56 13.06
C VAL A 264 -9.44 -19.45 11.55
N SER A 265 -8.86 -20.42 10.83
CA SER A 265 -8.85 -20.45 9.37
C SER A 265 -10.28 -20.41 8.80
N GLY A 266 -11.21 -21.19 9.37
CA GLY A 266 -12.62 -21.16 9.00
C GLY A 266 -13.29 -19.81 9.22
N GLN A 267 -13.01 -19.17 10.36
CA GLN A 267 -13.56 -17.84 10.68
C GLN A 267 -13.00 -16.75 9.77
N LEU A 268 -11.69 -16.75 9.49
CA LEU A 268 -11.08 -15.75 8.61
C LEU A 268 -11.50 -15.93 7.15
N ASN A 269 -11.74 -17.16 6.70
CA ASN A 269 -12.32 -17.41 5.38
C ASN A 269 -13.76 -16.89 5.28
N SER A 270 -14.55 -17.03 6.35
CA SER A 270 -15.90 -16.45 6.43
C SER A 270 -15.85 -14.91 6.38
N ALA A 271 -14.96 -14.29 7.16
CA ALA A 271 -14.72 -12.84 7.11
C ALA A 271 -14.27 -12.36 5.72
N SER A 272 -13.35 -13.08 5.08
CA SER A 272 -12.87 -12.79 3.72
C SER A 272 -13.99 -12.85 2.67
N THR A 273 -14.88 -13.84 2.81
CA THR A 273 -16.06 -13.98 1.94
C THR A 273 -17.00 -12.79 2.12
N THR A 274 -17.22 -12.33 3.35
CA THR A 274 -18.01 -11.14 3.64
C THR A 274 -17.40 -9.89 3.01
N PHE A 275 -16.09 -9.67 3.15
CA PHE A 275 -15.40 -8.55 2.49
C PHE A 275 -15.50 -8.60 0.95
N THR A 276 -15.40 -9.79 0.37
CA THR A 276 -15.54 -9.99 -1.08
C THR A 276 -16.94 -9.58 -1.55
N ARG A 277 -17.98 -9.90 -0.78
CA ARG A 277 -19.37 -9.47 -1.05
C ARG A 277 -19.58 -7.97 -0.86
N MET A 278 -18.82 -7.33 0.03
CA MET A 278 -18.89 -5.88 0.29
C MET A 278 -18.17 -5.03 -0.77
N SER A 279 -17.18 -5.60 -1.47
CA SER A 279 -16.32 -4.88 -2.42
C SER A 279 -17.10 -4.06 -3.47
N PRO A 280 -18.18 -4.56 -4.10
CA PRO A 280 -19.00 -3.77 -5.02
C PRO A 280 -19.69 -2.57 -4.34
N GLY A 281 -20.18 -2.75 -3.11
CA GLY A 281 -20.82 -1.69 -2.33
C GLY A 281 -19.83 -0.59 -1.92
N LEU A 282 -18.63 -0.98 -1.47
CA LEU A 282 -17.55 -0.05 -1.15
C LEU A 282 -17.09 0.73 -2.39
N SER A 283 -17.00 0.06 -3.53
CA SER A 283 -16.65 0.69 -4.82
C SER A 283 -17.73 1.66 -5.29
N THR A 284 -19.01 1.30 -5.12
CA THR A 284 -20.15 2.16 -5.44
C THR A 284 -20.19 3.40 -4.56
N MET A 285 -19.91 3.26 -3.26
CA MET A 285 -19.79 4.38 -2.34
C MET A 285 -18.63 5.31 -2.69
N ALA A 286 -17.44 4.74 -2.93
CA ALA A 286 -16.29 5.51 -3.39
C ALA A 286 -16.60 6.26 -4.71
N ALA A 287 -17.31 5.61 -5.63
CA ALA A 287 -17.76 6.22 -6.88
C ALA A 287 -18.78 7.36 -6.63
N LYS A 288 -19.71 7.23 -5.68
CA LYS A 288 -20.67 8.31 -5.32
C LYS A 288 -19.96 9.53 -4.72
N ILE A 289 -18.88 9.35 -3.94
CA ILE A 289 -18.01 10.46 -3.50
C ILE A 289 -17.38 11.16 -4.72
N LEU A 290 -16.82 10.38 -5.65
CA LEU A 290 -16.15 10.90 -6.85
C LEU A 290 -17.13 11.60 -7.80
N ALA A 291 -18.36 11.11 -7.89
CA ALA A 291 -19.44 11.69 -8.67
C ALA A 291 -20.16 12.87 -7.98
N ARG A 292 -19.77 13.21 -6.73
CA ARG A 292 -20.39 14.26 -5.90
C ARG A 292 -21.91 14.10 -5.72
N SER A 293 -22.41 12.86 -5.75
CA SER A 293 -23.85 12.54 -5.68
C SER A 293 -24.29 12.12 -4.28
N VAL A 294 -23.65 12.68 -3.25
CA VAL A 294 -23.88 12.37 -1.83
C VAL A 294 -24.55 13.53 -1.14
#